data_AF-A0A9E3Z1U9-F1
#
_entry.id   AF-A0A9E3Z1U9-F1
#
_cell.length_a   1.000
_cell.length_b   1.000
_cell.length_c   1.000
_cell.angle_alpha   90.00
_cell.angle_beta   90.00
_cell.angle_gamma   90.00
#
_symmetry.space_group_name_H-M   'P 1'
#
loop_
_entity.id
_entity.type
_entity.pdbx_description
1 polymer ?
#
loop_
_entity_poly.entity_id
_entity_poly.type
_entity_poly.pdbx_seq_one_letter_code
_entity_poly.pdbx_strand_id
1 'polypeptide(L)'
;MYQLGLGLLLLSVVGAGFYLYQHLPELLRLRAQHFAQQYGVNEIDFEGLHVSRDRAGIDTLVLRGTYENFGYEARLTAGEVIYDWRVLIGGKVDNLTVSSLDIAIVQTRESEKQGQGAFALDAVLPHRLIAQLPLATASITRWKLTYQPLERQGISASGSLQIDQQLDAQMVTTLAGHPLQADLRSDLDSGNMLLNLSLREDHNDIATVSAQLAQATDDSWAWDLQGTAQHTPLLAWLRELESGGNFTLGIPAAPALSITGETAFTARVLHPNA
;
A
#
# COMPACT_ATOMS: atom_id res chain seq x y z
N MET A 1 -50.34 -35.08 4.41
CA MET A 1 -50.22 -33.77 3.73
C MET A 1 -48.99 -32.95 4.16
N TYR A 2 -48.56 -32.99 5.43
CA TYR A 2 -47.38 -32.23 5.92
C TYR A 2 -46.02 -32.66 5.33
N GLN A 3 -45.84 -33.93 4.94
CA GLN A 3 -44.56 -34.41 4.38
C GLN A 3 -44.27 -33.89 2.96
N LEU A 4 -45.29 -33.65 2.15
CA LEU A 4 -45.13 -33.06 0.80
C LEU A 4 -44.76 -31.57 0.87
N GLY A 5 -45.31 -30.83 1.83
CA GLY A 5 -44.96 -29.43 2.06
C GLY A 5 -43.52 -29.24 2.56
N LEU A 6 -43.03 -30.13 3.43
CA LEU A 6 -41.65 -30.11 3.91
C LEU A 6 -40.64 -30.45 2.80
N GLY A 7 -40.98 -31.43 1.95
CA GLY A 7 -40.16 -31.81 0.80
C GLY A 7 -40.03 -30.69 -0.23
N LEU A 8 -41.12 -29.99 -0.54
CA LEU A 8 -41.12 -28.82 -1.42
C LEU A 8 -40.33 -27.66 -0.84
N LEU A 9 -40.44 -27.42 0.47
CA LEU A 9 -39.71 -26.36 1.15
C LEU A 9 -38.20 -26.63 1.13
N LEU A 10 -37.78 -27.85 1.44
CA LEU A 10 -36.38 -28.28 1.33
C LEU A 10 -35.85 -28.13 -0.11
N LEU A 11 -36.64 -28.51 -1.11
CA LEU A 11 -36.28 -28.35 -2.53
C LEU A 11 -36.13 -26.88 -2.92
N SER A 12 -37.02 -26.00 -2.45
CA SER A 12 -36.89 -24.56 -2.70
C SER A 12 -35.69 -23.95 -1.99
N VAL A 13 -35.34 -24.40 -0.78
CA VAL A 13 -34.15 -23.92 -0.06
C VAL A 13 -32.87 -24.41 -0.73
N VAL A 14 -32.82 -25.67 -1.16
CA VAL A 14 -31.67 -26.22 -1.89
C VAL A 14 -31.54 -25.59 -3.27
N GLY A 15 -32.65 -25.40 -3.99
CA GLY A 15 -32.67 -24.74 -5.29
C GLY A 15 -32.24 -23.27 -5.20
N ALA A 16 -32.73 -22.54 -4.20
CA ALA A 16 -32.28 -21.18 -3.93
C ALA A 16 -30.80 -21.13 -3.51
N GLY A 17 -30.34 -22.08 -2.69
CA GLY A 17 -28.94 -22.20 -2.30
C GLY A 17 -28.02 -22.48 -3.50
N PHE A 18 -28.44 -23.37 -4.39
CA PHE A 18 -27.71 -23.67 -5.63
C PHE A 18 -27.67 -22.48 -6.59
N TYR A 19 -28.80 -21.78 -6.77
CA TYR A 19 -28.87 -20.56 -7.56
C TYR A 19 -27.97 -19.46 -6.99
N LEU A 20 -28.01 -19.23 -5.68
CA LEU A 20 -27.15 -18.27 -5.00
C LEU A 20 -25.68 -18.64 -5.13
N TYR A 21 -25.32 -19.92 -5.03
CA TYR A 21 -23.94 -20.37 -5.22
C TYR A 21 -23.44 -20.14 -6.65
N GLN A 22 -24.28 -20.42 -7.67
CA GLN A 22 -23.92 -20.19 -9.07
C GLN A 22 -23.79 -18.69 -9.42
N HIS A 23 -24.69 -17.85 -8.91
CA HIS A 23 -24.71 -16.41 -9.19
C HIS A 23 -23.94 -15.57 -8.15
N LEU A 24 -23.27 -16.21 -7.20
CA LEU A 24 -22.54 -15.53 -6.13
C LEU A 24 -21.49 -14.54 -6.67
N PRO A 25 -20.68 -14.88 -7.70
CA PRO A 25 -19.71 -13.95 -8.26
C PRO A 25 -20.35 -12.69 -8.87
N GLU A 26 -21.49 -12.84 -9.55
CA GLU A 26 -22.21 -11.71 -10.17
C GLU A 26 -22.81 -10.78 -9.10
N LEU A 27 -23.41 -11.35 -8.05
CA LEU A 27 -23.96 -10.59 -6.93
C LEU A 27 -22.86 -9.86 -6.15
N LEU A 28 -21.71 -10.50 -5.92
CA LEU A 28 -20.55 -9.87 -5.31
C LEU A 28 -20.02 -8.74 -6.17
N ARG A 29 -19.93 -8.93 -7.49
CA ARG A 29 -19.48 -7.89 -8.44
C ARG A 29 -20.33 -6.64 -8.37
N LEU A 30 -21.66 -6.77 -8.39
CA LEU A 30 -22.57 -5.62 -8.32
C LEU A 30 -22.40 -4.86 -7.00
N ARG A 31 -22.31 -5.58 -5.88
CA ARG A 31 -22.13 -4.95 -4.57
C ARG A 31 -20.76 -4.31 -4.43
N ALA A 32 -19.71 -4.99 -4.88
CA ALA A 32 -18.34 -4.48 -4.86
C ALA A 32 -18.21 -3.23 -5.74
N GLN A 33 -18.81 -3.20 -6.94
CA GLN A 33 -18.80 -2.03 -7.81
C GLN A 33 -19.46 -0.83 -7.12
N HIS A 34 -20.61 -1.02 -6.46
CA HIS A 34 -21.27 0.08 -5.77
C HIS A 34 -20.40 0.69 -4.66
N PHE A 35 -19.71 -0.14 -3.87
CA PHE A 35 -18.78 0.34 -2.86
C PHE A 35 -17.49 0.93 -3.45
N ALA A 36 -17.04 0.41 -4.58
CA ALA A 36 -15.76 0.80 -5.18
C ALA A 36 -15.87 2.03 -6.11
N GLN A 37 -17.09 2.42 -6.50
CA GLN A 37 -17.36 3.63 -7.28
C GLN A 37 -16.83 4.90 -6.61
N GLN A 38 -16.87 4.98 -5.27
CA GLN A 38 -16.31 6.12 -4.53
C GLN A 38 -14.78 6.28 -4.71
N TYR A 39 -14.11 5.20 -5.14
CA TYR A 39 -12.68 5.17 -5.40
C TYR A 39 -12.35 5.22 -6.90
N GLY A 40 -13.34 5.44 -7.78
CA GLY A 40 -13.14 5.50 -9.24
C GLY A 40 -13.01 4.14 -9.93
N VAL A 41 -13.38 3.04 -9.26
CA VAL A 41 -13.36 1.69 -9.86
C VAL A 41 -14.54 1.56 -10.83
N ASN A 42 -14.23 1.24 -12.08
CA ASN A 42 -15.20 1.07 -13.16
C ASN A 42 -15.48 -0.41 -13.44
N GLU A 43 -14.46 -1.24 -13.36
CA GLU A 43 -14.51 -2.67 -13.70
C GLU A 43 -13.93 -3.51 -12.56
N ILE A 44 -14.64 -4.59 -12.23
CA ILE A 44 -14.23 -5.58 -11.24
C ILE A 44 -14.48 -6.96 -11.84
N ASP A 45 -13.42 -7.76 -11.92
CA ASP A 45 -13.49 -9.14 -12.40
C ASP A 45 -12.98 -10.11 -11.34
N PHE A 46 -13.74 -11.19 -11.15
CA PHE A 46 -13.46 -12.26 -10.19
C PHE A 46 -13.20 -13.56 -10.94
N GLU A 47 -12.13 -14.27 -10.61
CA GLU A 47 -11.83 -15.61 -11.12
C GLU A 47 -11.56 -16.58 -9.97
N GLY A 48 -12.10 -17.80 -10.07
CA GLY A 48 -11.81 -18.86 -9.10
C GLY A 48 -12.38 -18.63 -7.71
N LEU A 49 -13.56 -18.00 -7.61
CA LEU A 49 -14.21 -17.77 -6.33
C LEU A 49 -14.61 -19.11 -5.68
N HIS A 50 -14.15 -19.34 -4.45
CA HIS A 50 -14.50 -20.50 -3.66
C HIS A 50 -14.88 -20.08 -2.25
N VAL A 51 -16.05 -20.53 -1.79
CA VAL A 51 -16.57 -20.18 -0.47
C VAL A 51 -16.86 -21.45 0.31
N SER A 52 -16.37 -21.49 1.53
CA SER A 52 -16.54 -22.58 2.49
C SER A 52 -17.18 -22.02 3.78
N ARG A 53 -17.37 -22.86 4.80
CA ARG A 53 -17.96 -22.46 6.08
C ARG A 53 -17.12 -21.43 6.84
N ASP A 54 -15.80 -21.50 6.71
CA ASP A 54 -14.82 -20.75 7.53
C ASP A 54 -13.83 -19.92 6.69
N ARG A 55 -13.96 -19.98 5.36
CA ARG A 55 -13.07 -19.28 4.43
C ARG A 55 -13.80 -18.88 3.16
N ALA A 56 -13.36 -17.78 2.57
CA ALA A 56 -13.65 -17.43 1.19
C ALA A 56 -12.33 -17.11 0.51
N GLY A 57 -12.13 -17.62 -0.69
CA GLY A 57 -10.94 -17.33 -1.46
C GLY A 57 -11.25 -17.06 -2.92
N ILE A 58 -10.26 -16.50 -3.57
CA ILE A 58 -10.29 -16.10 -4.97
C ILE A 58 -8.93 -16.34 -5.59
N ASP A 59 -8.92 -16.89 -6.79
CA ASP A 59 -7.67 -17.12 -7.52
C ASP A 59 -7.16 -15.79 -8.08
N THR A 60 -8.03 -14.98 -8.68
CA THR A 60 -7.67 -13.64 -9.17
C THR A 60 -8.82 -12.64 -8.98
N LEU A 61 -8.49 -11.46 -8.42
CA LEU A 61 -9.33 -10.27 -8.43
C LEU A 61 -8.65 -9.19 -9.27
N VAL A 62 -9.34 -8.63 -10.26
CA VAL A 62 -8.86 -7.48 -11.03
C VAL A 62 -9.79 -6.29 -10.80
N LEU A 63 -9.22 -5.16 -10.40
CA LEU A 63 -9.89 -3.89 -10.25
C LEU A 63 -9.31 -2.91 -11.26
N ARG A 64 -10.15 -2.27 -12.06
CA ARG A 64 -9.72 -1.23 -13.00
C ARG A 64 -10.56 0.00 -12.84
N GLY A 65 -9.93 1.15 -12.96
CA GLY A 65 -10.59 2.41 -12.74
C GLY A 65 -9.82 3.60 -13.26
N THR A 66 -10.47 4.75 -13.07
CA THR A 66 -9.90 6.06 -13.34
C THR A 66 -10.29 6.97 -12.19
N TYR A 67 -9.31 7.61 -11.58
CA TYR A 67 -9.53 8.60 -10.55
C TYR A 67 -8.78 9.87 -10.92
N GLU A 68 -9.52 10.97 -11.09
CA GLU A 68 -8.99 12.24 -11.62
C GLU A 68 -8.20 12.04 -12.92
N ASN A 69 -6.88 12.26 -12.88
CA ASN A 69 -5.98 12.16 -14.03
C ASN A 69 -5.21 10.82 -14.08
N PHE A 70 -5.57 9.84 -13.25
CA PHE A 70 -4.88 8.56 -13.16
C PHE A 70 -5.79 7.42 -13.62
N GLY A 71 -5.28 6.59 -14.54
CA GLY A 71 -5.82 5.27 -14.79
C GLY A 71 -5.09 4.27 -13.91
N TYR A 72 -5.80 3.31 -13.34
CA TYR A 72 -5.17 2.28 -12.53
C TYR A 72 -5.76 0.89 -12.76
N GLU A 73 -4.91 -0.12 -12.57
CA GLU A 73 -5.26 -1.53 -12.50
C GLU A 73 -4.64 -2.10 -11.22
N ALA A 74 -5.44 -2.75 -10.39
CA ALA A 74 -4.98 -3.53 -9.26
C ALA A 74 -5.37 -4.99 -9.46
N ARG A 75 -4.37 -5.87 -9.47
CA ARG A 75 -4.54 -7.32 -9.58
C ARG A 75 -4.09 -7.97 -8.27
N LEU A 76 -4.98 -8.74 -7.68
CA LEU A 76 -4.73 -9.55 -6.51
C LEU A 76 -4.82 -11.02 -6.91
N THR A 77 -3.80 -11.80 -6.54
CA THR A 77 -3.71 -13.23 -6.86
C THR A 77 -3.67 -14.06 -5.59
N ALA A 78 -4.43 -15.15 -5.59
CA ALA A 78 -4.58 -16.09 -4.48
C ALA A 78 -4.86 -15.34 -3.17
N GLY A 79 -6.03 -14.71 -3.14
CA GLY A 79 -6.58 -14.07 -1.95
C GLY A 79 -7.39 -15.08 -1.14
N GLU A 80 -7.10 -15.21 0.14
CA GLU A 80 -7.88 -16.02 1.07
C GLU A 80 -8.27 -15.17 2.27
N VAL A 81 -9.55 -15.26 2.63
CA VAL A 81 -10.13 -14.63 3.79
C VAL A 81 -10.62 -15.72 4.72
N ILE A 82 -10.10 -15.75 5.94
CA ILE A 82 -10.58 -16.62 7.02
C ILE A 82 -11.57 -15.82 7.86
N TYR A 83 -12.71 -16.42 8.17
CA TYR A 83 -13.76 -15.79 8.97
C TYR A 83 -14.49 -16.75 9.89
N ASP A 84 -14.83 -16.30 11.10
CA ASP A 84 -15.90 -16.87 11.90
C ASP A 84 -17.25 -16.20 11.55
N TRP A 85 -18.20 -16.97 11.04
CA TRP A 85 -19.55 -16.49 10.71
C TRP A 85 -20.27 -15.83 11.90
N ARG A 86 -19.93 -16.19 13.14
CA ARG A 86 -20.46 -15.55 14.35
C ARG A 86 -19.89 -14.14 14.54
N VAL A 87 -18.62 -13.95 14.18
CA VAL A 87 -17.88 -12.70 14.30
C VAL A 87 -18.12 -11.78 13.11
N LEU A 88 -18.41 -12.34 11.92
CA LEU A 88 -18.83 -11.56 10.74
C LEU A 88 -20.07 -10.71 10.97
N ILE A 89 -20.96 -11.12 11.88
CA ILE A 89 -22.12 -10.31 12.30
C ILE A 89 -21.67 -9.02 12.99
N GLY A 90 -20.50 -9.04 13.65
CA GLY A 90 -19.81 -7.87 14.21
C GLY A 90 -18.95 -7.09 13.22
N GLY A 91 -18.93 -7.48 11.93
CA GLY A 91 -18.30 -6.72 10.85
C GLY A 91 -16.77 -6.82 10.78
N LYS A 92 -16.13 -7.74 11.50
CA LYS A 92 -14.68 -8.00 11.39
C LYS A 92 -14.41 -9.36 10.77
N VAL A 93 -13.40 -9.37 9.92
CA VAL A 93 -12.80 -10.56 9.31
C VAL A 93 -11.54 -10.90 10.10
N ASP A 94 -11.30 -12.20 10.32
CA ASP A 94 -10.19 -12.63 11.16
C ASP A 94 -8.85 -12.45 10.46
N ASN A 95 -8.69 -12.99 9.25
CA ASN A 95 -7.42 -12.93 8.54
C ASN A 95 -7.61 -12.78 7.02
N LEU A 96 -6.83 -11.89 6.41
CA LEU A 96 -6.69 -11.75 4.96
C LEU A 96 -5.26 -12.13 4.54
N THR A 97 -5.13 -13.16 3.70
CA THR A 97 -3.86 -13.53 3.08
C THR A 97 -3.92 -13.27 1.59
N VAL A 98 -2.89 -12.63 1.05
CA VAL A 98 -2.74 -12.35 -0.38
C VAL A 98 -1.34 -12.79 -0.82
N SER A 99 -1.28 -13.66 -1.82
CA SER A 99 0.01 -14.13 -2.35
C SER A 99 0.72 -13.05 -3.16
N SER A 100 -0.01 -12.35 -4.04
CA SER A 100 0.54 -11.19 -4.75
C SER A 100 -0.49 -10.07 -4.98
N LEU A 101 -0.03 -8.83 -4.86
CA LEU A 101 -0.77 -7.62 -5.20
C LEU A 101 0.04 -6.78 -6.20
N ASP A 102 -0.42 -6.70 -7.44
CA ASP A 102 0.19 -5.87 -8.48
C ASP A 102 -0.70 -4.63 -8.71
N ILE A 103 -0.13 -3.44 -8.55
CA ILE A 103 -0.81 -2.16 -8.78
C ILE A 103 -0.06 -1.42 -9.88
N ALA A 104 -0.75 -1.16 -10.99
CA ALA A 104 -0.27 -0.33 -12.08
C ALA A 104 -1.05 0.98 -12.10
N ILE A 105 -0.34 2.11 -12.08
CA ILE A 105 -0.91 3.45 -12.15
C ILE A 105 -0.28 4.16 -13.33
N VAL A 106 -1.12 4.69 -14.22
CA VAL A 106 -0.71 5.44 -15.40
C VAL A 106 -1.32 6.83 -15.31
N GLN A 107 -0.47 7.86 -15.34
CA GLN A 107 -0.95 9.22 -15.48
C GLN A 107 -1.50 9.40 -16.91
N THR A 108 -2.74 9.88 -17.02
CA THR A 108 -3.44 10.03 -18.30
C THR A 108 -3.49 11.47 -18.78
N ARG A 109 -3.30 12.45 -17.87
CA ARG A 109 -3.28 13.89 -18.15
C ARG A 109 -2.34 14.61 -17.18
N GLU A 110 -1.85 15.78 -17.58
CA GLU A 110 -1.13 16.66 -16.67
C GLU A 110 -2.02 17.02 -15.47
N SER A 111 -1.49 16.85 -14.26
CA SER A 111 -2.20 17.28 -13.06
C SER A 111 -2.11 18.78 -12.93
N GLU A 112 -3.26 19.44 -12.77
CA GLU A 112 -3.31 20.81 -12.26
C GLU A 112 -2.58 20.84 -10.91
N LYS A 113 -1.72 21.85 -10.69
CA LYS A 113 -1.01 22.03 -9.43
C LYS A 113 -2.03 22.15 -8.30
N GLN A 114 -2.26 21.06 -7.56
CA GLN A 114 -3.08 21.08 -6.36
C GLN A 114 -2.50 22.11 -5.38
N GLY A 115 -3.39 22.98 -4.89
CA GLY A 115 -3.04 24.06 -3.97
C GLY A 115 -2.40 23.51 -2.69
N GLN A 116 -1.45 24.28 -2.15
CA GLN A 116 -0.77 24.02 -0.89
C GLN A 116 -1.77 24.09 0.29
N GLY A 117 -2.57 23.04 0.48
CA GLY A 117 -3.29 22.81 1.73
C GLY A 117 -2.33 22.41 2.84
N ALA A 118 -2.65 22.75 4.08
CA ALA A 118 -1.92 22.24 5.24
C ALA A 118 -2.00 20.70 5.25
N PHE A 119 -0.86 20.03 5.29
CA PHE A 119 -0.79 18.58 5.35
C PHE A 119 -1.02 18.11 6.79
N ALA A 120 -2.18 17.52 7.06
CA ALA A 120 -2.47 16.92 8.34
C ALA A 120 -1.79 15.54 8.43
N LEU A 121 -0.59 15.49 9.00
CA LEU A 121 0.19 14.25 9.17
C LEU A 121 -0.65 13.16 9.86
N ASP A 122 -1.42 13.54 10.86
CA ASP A 122 -2.28 12.66 11.64
C ASP A 122 -3.34 11.92 10.81
N ALA A 123 -3.78 12.47 9.68
CA ALA A 123 -4.76 11.83 8.79
C ALA A 123 -4.14 10.72 7.91
N VAL A 124 -2.81 10.74 7.74
CA VAL A 124 -2.10 9.78 6.88
C VAL A 124 -1.32 8.73 7.67
N LEU A 125 -1.40 8.75 9.01
CA LEU A 125 -0.68 7.79 9.83
C LEU A 125 -1.25 6.37 9.64
N PRO A 126 -0.38 5.36 9.48
CA PRO A 126 -0.83 4.00 9.20
C PRO A 126 -1.82 3.46 10.24
N HIS A 127 -1.61 3.75 11.53
CA HIS A 127 -2.48 3.26 12.60
C HIS A 127 -3.94 3.67 12.42
N ARG A 128 -4.22 4.90 11.95
CA ARG A 128 -5.60 5.36 11.70
C ARG A 128 -6.23 4.73 10.48
N LEU A 129 -5.45 4.57 9.41
CA LEU A 129 -5.92 3.97 8.17
C LEU A 129 -6.21 2.47 8.38
N ILE A 130 -5.34 1.79 9.12
CA ILE A 130 -5.48 0.35 9.43
C ILE A 130 -6.60 0.09 10.44
N ALA A 131 -6.77 0.95 11.46
CA ALA A 131 -7.86 0.80 12.43
C ALA A 131 -9.26 0.87 11.79
N GLN A 132 -9.39 1.46 10.60
CA GLN A 132 -10.64 1.51 9.84
C GLN A 132 -10.88 0.25 9.01
N LEU A 133 -9.87 -0.61 8.82
CA LEU A 133 -10.03 -1.84 8.06
C LEU A 133 -10.81 -2.86 8.89
N PRO A 134 -11.82 -3.53 8.30
CA PRO A 134 -12.58 -4.57 8.98
C PRO A 134 -11.80 -5.91 9.05
N LEU A 135 -10.51 -5.85 9.35
CA LEU A 135 -9.59 -7.00 9.36
C LEU A 135 -8.85 -7.02 10.70
N ALA A 136 -8.68 -8.20 11.32
CA ALA A 136 -7.82 -8.34 12.49
C ALA A 136 -6.35 -8.50 12.09
N THR A 137 -6.08 -9.37 11.11
CA THR A 137 -4.74 -9.53 10.52
C THR A 137 -4.78 -9.47 8.99
N ALA A 138 -3.67 -9.03 8.38
CA ALA A 138 -3.49 -9.08 6.94
C ALA A 138 -2.04 -9.42 6.58
N SER A 139 -1.85 -10.23 5.54
CA SER A 139 -0.53 -10.58 5.02
C SER A 139 -0.54 -10.53 3.50
N ILE A 140 0.30 -9.68 2.94
CA ILE A 140 0.58 -9.59 1.52
C ILE A 140 2.02 -10.03 1.32
N THR A 141 2.20 -11.24 0.80
CA THR A 141 3.53 -11.86 0.66
C THR A 141 4.39 -11.09 -0.34
N ARG A 142 3.77 -10.62 -1.43
CA ARG A 142 4.44 -9.79 -2.43
C ARG A 142 3.49 -8.69 -2.90
N TRP A 143 3.95 -7.46 -2.90
CA TRP A 143 3.30 -6.38 -3.62
C TRP A 143 4.25 -5.79 -4.65
N LYS A 144 3.69 -5.24 -5.72
CA LYS A 144 4.40 -4.46 -6.73
C LYS A 144 3.57 -3.25 -7.08
N LEU A 145 4.18 -2.08 -7.04
CA LEU A 145 3.61 -0.83 -7.54
C LEU A 145 4.41 -0.39 -8.75
N THR A 146 3.73 -0.09 -9.85
CA THR A 146 4.35 0.54 -11.02
C THR A 146 3.59 1.82 -11.32
N TYR A 147 4.29 2.94 -11.28
CA TYR A 147 3.77 4.26 -11.61
C TYR A 147 4.43 4.76 -12.89
N GLN A 148 3.62 5.06 -13.90
CA GLN A 148 4.07 5.61 -15.18
C GLN A 148 3.55 7.05 -15.35
N PRO A 149 4.39 8.07 -15.12
CA PRO A 149 4.06 9.46 -15.42
C PRO A 149 4.08 9.73 -16.94
N LEU A 150 3.44 10.82 -17.37
CA LEU A 150 3.20 11.15 -18.78
C LEU A 150 4.51 11.43 -19.57
N GLU A 151 5.44 12.17 -18.96
CA GLU A 151 6.67 12.66 -19.62
C GLU A 151 7.95 12.33 -18.84
N ARG A 152 7.88 11.40 -17.87
CA ARG A 152 9.03 11.05 -17.02
C ARG A 152 9.25 9.55 -16.97
N GLN A 153 10.39 9.15 -16.42
CA GLN A 153 10.68 7.75 -16.19
C GLN A 153 9.71 7.17 -15.16
N GLY A 154 9.17 5.98 -15.45
CA GLY A 154 8.33 5.25 -14.51
C GLY A 154 9.10 4.82 -13.27
N ILE A 155 8.39 4.71 -12.16
CA ILE A 155 8.92 4.22 -10.88
C ILE A 155 8.27 2.88 -10.61
N SER A 156 9.06 1.88 -10.22
CA SER A 156 8.56 0.60 -9.77
C SER A 156 9.09 0.29 -8.38
N ALA A 157 8.21 -0.11 -7.48
CA ALA A 157 8.56 -0.56 -6.15
C ALA A 157 7.92 -1.92 -5.89
N SER A 158 8.51 -2.71 -5.00
CA SER A 158 7.96 -4.00 -4.60
C SER A 158 8.37 -4.36 -3.20
N GLY A 159 7.64 -5.24 -2.54
CA GLY A 159 8.05 -5.78 -1.25
C GLY A 159 6.97 -6.62 -0.61
N SER A 160 6.84 -6.54 0.70
CA SER A 160 5.88 -7.31 1.50
C SER A 160 5.17 -6.39 2.49
N LEU A 161 4.02 -6.84 2.98
CA LEU A 161 3.24 -6.13 4.01
C LEU A 161 2.60 -7.14 4.95
N GLN A 162 2.73 -6.91 6.25
CA GLN A 162 2.08 -7.68 7.30
C GLN A 162 1.44 -6.74 8.31
N ILE A 163 0.24 -7.09 8.75
CA ILE A 163 -0.54 -6.39 9.76
C ILE A 163 -0.94 -7.44 10.80
N ASP A 164 -0.38 -7.33 12.00
CA ASP A 164 -0.75 -8.12 13.18
C ASP A 164 -0.38 -7.35 14.45
N GLN A 165 -1.29 -6.48 14.93
CA GLN A 165 -1.07 -5.48 16.00
C GLN A 165 0.03 -4.43 15.69
N GLN A 166 0.89 -4.73 14.73
CA GLN A 166 1.92 -3.88 14.15
C GLN A 166 1.79 -3.96 12.62
N LEU A 167 2.08 -2.86 11.94
CA LEU A 167 2.37 -2.85 10.50
C LEU A 167 3.86 -3.10 10.31
N ASP A 168 4.21 -4.11 9.53
CA ASP A 168 5.54 -4.32 8.97
C ASP A 168 5.45 -4.26 7.45
N ALA A 169 6.09 -3.26 6.83
CA ALA A 169 6.13 -3.11 5.39
C ALA A 169 7.57 -2.99 4.90
N GLN A 170 7.88 -3.74 3.85
CA GLN A 170 9.16 -3.67 3.16
C GLN A 170 8.92 -3.14 1.76
N MET A 171 9.85 -2.29 1.31
CA MET A 171 9.87 -1.76 -0.03
C MET A 171 11.30 -1.83 -0.57
N VAL A 172 11.42 -2.29 -1.80
CA VAL A 172 12.63 -2.22 -2.62
C VAL A 172 12.26 -1.57 -3.94
N THR A 173 13.06 -0.61 -4.35
CA THR A 173 12.93 0.07 -5.64
C THR A 173 14.32 0.34 -6.21
N THR A 174 14.37 0.78 -7.46
CA THR A 174 15.60 1.25 -8.10
C THR A 174 15.36 2.67 -8.55
N LEU A 175 16.23 3.58 -8.09
CA LEU A 175 16.14 4.99 -8.42
C LEU A 175 17.47 5.48 -8.96
N ALA A 176 17.45 6.02 -10.19
CA ALA A 176 18.65 6.36 -10.96
C ALA A 176 19.65 5.20 -11.13
N GLY A 177 19.16 3.95 -11.19
CA GLY A 177 20.01 2.76 -11.33
C GLY A 177 20.51 2.17 -10.00
N HIS A 178 20.27 2.85 -8.87
CA HIS A 178 20.72 2.40 -7.56
C HIS A 178 19.59 1.79 -6.75
N PRO A 179 19.80 0.62 -6.09
CA PRO A 179 18.83 0.05 -5.17
C PRO A 179 18.56 0.96 -3.98
N LEU A 180 17.28 1.19 -3.73
CA LEU A 180 16.77 1.85 -2.53
C LEU A 180 15.88 0.85 -1.78
N GLN A 181 16.17 0.62 -0.52
CA GLN A 181 15.35 -0.19 0.38
C GLN A 181 14.74 0.70 1.46
N ALA A 182 13.48 0.44 1.76
CA ALA A 182 12.77 1.03 2.89
C ALA A 182 12.11 -0.07 3.73
N ASP A 183 12.29 0.02 5.04
CA ASP A 183 11.59 -0.83 6.01
C ASP A 183 10.78 0.09 6.93
N LEU A 184 9.47 -0.14 6.97
CA LEU A 184 8.52 0.61 7.78
C LEU A 184 7.94 -0.31 8.85
N ARG A 185 8.00 0.11 10.10
CA ARG A 185 7.29 -0.51 11.21
C ARG A 185 6.39 0.50 11.89
N SER A 186 5.14 0.17 12.14
CA SER A 186 4.24 1.02 12.92
C SER A 186 3.51 0.21 13.96
N ASP A 187 3.63 0.59 15.22
CA ASP A 187 2.79 0.09 16.29
C ASP A 187 1.39 0.72 16.14
N LEU A 188 0.36 -0.11 16.04
CA LEU A 188 -1.00 0.36 15.78
C LEU A 188 -1.68 0.90 17.05
N ASP A 189 -1.21 0.51 18.23
CA ASP A 189 -1.77 0.96 19.52
C ASP A 189 -1.16 2.29 19.94
N SER A 190 0.16 2.44 19.80
CA SER A 190 0.87 3.67 20.18
C SER A 190 0.95 4.70 19.06
N GLY A 191 0.73 4.31 17.81
CA GLY A 191 0.90 5.16 16.63
C GLY A 191 2.36 5.51 16.32
N ASN A 192 3.31 4.97 17.09
CA ASN A 192 4.74 5.14 16.86
C ASN A 192 5.15 4.43 15.57
N MET A 193 6.10 5.04 14.87
CA MET A 193 6.54 4.52 13.57
C MET A 193 8.06 4.60 13.46
N LEU A 194 8.67 3.55 12.91
CA LEU A 194 10.08 3.49 12.57
C LEU A 194 10.21 3.28 11.07
N LEU A 195 10.94 4.17 10.41
CA LEU A 195 11.29 4.08 9.01
C LEU A 195 12.80 3.97 8.88
N ASN A 196 13.28 2.92 8.23
CA ASN A 196 14.68 2.79 7.84
C ASN A 196 14.77 2.88 6.32
N LEU A 197 15.68 3.70 5.82
CA LEU A 197 15.98 3.88 4.41
C LEU A 197 17.45 3.58 4.18
N SER A 198 17.77 2.81 3.15
CA SER A 198 19.13 2.58 2.70
C SER A 198 19.24 2.71 1.18
N LEU A 199 20.21 3.51 0.75
CA LEU A 199 20.63 3.65 -0.63
C LEU A 199 21.94 2.90 -0.81
N ARG A 200 22.04 2.02 -1.80
CA ARG A 200 23.18 1.12 -1.96
C ARG A 200 23.81 1.23 -3.34
N GLU A 201 25.13 1.07 -3.40
CA GLU A 201 25.92 0.91 -4.63
C GLU A 201 26.89 -0.26 -4.42
N ASP A 202 26.92 -1.22 -5.34
CA ASP A 202 27.81 -2.38 -5.32
C ASP A 202 27.95 -3.09 -3.96
N HIS A 203 26.82 -3.26 -3.25
CA HIS A 203 26.67 -3.88 -1.91
C HIS A 203 27.11 -3.02 -0.71
N ASN A 204 27.57 -1.78 -0.92
CA ASN A 204 27.86 -0.83 0.15
C ASN A 204 26.73 0.20 0.30
N ASP A 205 26.45 0.60 1.53
CA ASP A 205 25.47 1.64 1.79
C ASP A 205 26.08 3.02 1.49
N ILE A 206 25.53 3.71 0.50
CA ILE A 206 25.87 5.09 0.15
C ILE A 206 25.33 6.04 1.21
N ALA A 207 24.09 5.81 1.63
CA ALA A 207 23.42 6.58 2.66
C ALA A 207 22.43 5.71 3.41
N THR A 208 22.34 5.94 4.71
CA THR A 208 21.34 5.32 5.58
C THR A 208 20.62 6.40 6.37
N VAL A 209 19.32 6.24 6.54
CA VAL A 209 18.49 7.12 7.37
C VAL A 209 17.55 6.25 8.19
N SER A 210 17.55 6.44 9.50
CA SER A 210 16.57 5.90 10.42
C SER A 210 15.75 7.06 10.98
N ALA A 211 14.44 6.98 10.89
CA ALA A 211 13.50 7.99 11.29
C ALA A 211 12.48 7.37 12.24
N GLN A 212 12.43 7.86 13.48
CA GLN A 212 11.44 7.45 14.47
C GLN A 212 10.42 8.58 14.64
N LEU A 213 9.16 8.26 14.40
CA LEU A 213 8.02 9.11 14.67
C LEU A 213 7.40 8.71 16.00
N ALA A 214 7.21 9.70 16.88
CA ALA A 214 6.46 9.56 18.11
C ALA A 214 5.65 10.81 18.40
N GLN A 215 4.56 10.66 19.14
CA GLN A 215 3.79 11.78 19.63
C GLN A 215 4.61 12.55 20.67
N ALA A 216 4.82 13.85 20.45
CA ALA A 216 5.60 14.72 21.34
C ALA A 216 4.71 15.45 22.35
N THR A 217 3.52 15.87 21.92
CA THR A 217 2.44 16.42 22.75
C THR A 217 1.10 15.99 22.15
N ASP A 218 -0.01 16.28 22.82
CA ASP A 218 -1.37 16.01 22.29
C ASP A 218 -1.56 16.55 20.86
N ASP A 219 -1.00 17.75 20.58
CA ASP A 219 -1.11 18.42 19.28
C ASP A 219 0.19 18.40 18.43
N SER A 220 1.17 17.53 18.72
CA SER A 220 2.39 17.51 17.91
C SER A 220 3.08 16.16 17.83
N TRP A 221 3.74 15.94 16.70
CA TRP A 221 4.57 14.79 16.41
C TRP A 221 6.04 15.21 16.31
N ALA A 222 6.94 14.34 16.78
CA ALA A 222 8.37 14.51 16.60
C ALA A 222 8.93 13.38 15.73
N TRP A 223 9.73 13.77 14.75
CA TRP A 223 10.60 12.89 14.00
C TRP A 223 12.02 13.01 14.54
N ASP A 224 12.52 11.95 15.15
CA ASP A 224 13.93 11.81 15.49
C ASP A 224 14.63 11.06 14.34
N LEU A 225 15.56 11.73 13.70
CA LEU A 225 16.27 11.28 12.51
C LEU A 225 17.73 11.04 12.85
N GLN A 226 18.29 9.96 12.34
CA GLN A 226 19.71 9.67 12.41
C GLN A 226 20.17 8.96 11.15
N GLY A 227 21.43 9.13 10.75
CA GLY A 227 21.90 8.50 9.54
C GLY A 227 23.37 8.72 9.25
N THR A 228 23.84 8.04 8.22
CA THR A 228 25.18 8.20 7.66
C THR A 228 25.11 8.44 6.16
N ALA A 229 26.08 9.17 5.62
CA ALA A 229 26.17 9.44 4.19
C ALA A 229 27.62 9.52 3.73
N GLN A 230 27.93 8.77 2.68
CA GLN A 230 29.19 8.87 1.95
C GLN A 230 29.08 9.97 0.89
N HIS A 231 29.86 11.03 1.02
CA HIS A 231 29.67 12.25 0.23
C HIS A 231 29.85 12.05 -1.28
N THR A 232 30.93 11.39 -1.69
CA THR A 232 31.25 11.20 -3.10
C THR A 232 30.18 10.40 -3.86
N PRO A 233 29.82 9.18 -3.45
CA PRO A 233 28.79 8.40 -4.13
C PRO A 233 27.40 9.02 -4.00
N LEU A 234 27.07 9.65 -2.86
CA LEU A 234 25.77 10.33 -2.71
C LEU A 234 25.65 11.51 -3.67
N LEU A 235 26.70 12.33 -3.82
CA LEU A 235 26.69 13.46 -4.74
C LEU A 235 26.64 13.01 -6.20
N ALA A 236 27.29 11.89 -6.55
CA ALA A 236 27.18 11.28 -7.88
C ALA A 236 25.74 10.84 -8.16
N TRP A 237 25.13 10.10 -7.24
CA TRP A 237 23.74 9.66 -7.33
C TRP A 237 22.74 10.82 -7.45
N LEU A 238 22.91 11.88 -6.65
CA LEU A 238 22.02 13.05 -6.72
C LEU A 238 22.12 13.78 -8.07
N ARG A 239 23.31 13.80 -8.70
CA ARG A 239 23.49 14.36 -10.06
C ARG A 239 22.86 13.47 -11.13
N GLU A 240 22.93 12.15 -10.97
CA GLU A 240 22.23 11.22 -11.86
C GLU A 240 20.71 11.41 -11.77
N LEU A 241 20.19 11.59 -10.56
CA LEU A 241 18.79 11.94 -10.31
C LEU A 241 18.35 13.24 -11.00
N GLU A 242 19.17 14.29 -10.91
CA GLU A 242 18.89 15.58 -11.54
C GLU A 242 18.99 15.52 -13.07
N SER A 243 20.00 14.82 -13.60
CA SER A 243 20.17 14.64 -15.06
C SER A 243 19.09 13.74 -15.68
N GLY A 244 18.51 12.81 -14.91
CA GLY A 244 17.36 12.00 -15.29
C GLY A 244 16.04 12.77 -15.40
N GLY A 245 16.02 14.07 -15.09
CA GLY A 245 14.84 14.94 -15.25
C GLY A 245 13.72 14.70 -14.23
N ASN A 246 13.95 13.85 -13.22
CA ASN A 246 12.94 13.50 -12.23
C ASN A 246 12.80 14.57 -11.13
N PHE A 247 13.89 15.27 -10.79
CA PHE A 247 13.96 16.28 -9.75
C PHE A 247 14.87 17.44 -10.14
N THR A 248 14.53 18.67 -9.74
CA THR A 248 15.42 19.83 -9.85
C THR A 248 16.01 20.08 -8.47
N LEU A 249 17.25 19.67 -8.27
CA LEU A 249 17.92 19.71 -6.96
C LEU A 249 18.87 20.93 -6.86
N GLY A 250 19.20 21.56 -7.99
CA GLY A 250 20.10 22.71 -8.03
C GLY A 250 21.54 22.34 -7.73
N ILE A 251 21.95 21.11 -8.05
CA ILE A 251 23.28 20.60 -7.68
C ILE A 251 24.28 21.04 -8.75
N PRO A 252 25.38 21.72 -8.37
CA PRO A 252 26.40 22.11 -9.33
C PRO A 252 27.00 20.90 -10.06
N ALA A 253 27.22 21.04 -11.37
CA ALA A 253 27.91 20.03 -12.17
C ALA A 253 29.34 19.79 -11.65
N ALA A 254 29.88 18.58 -11.87
CA ALA A 254 31.30 18.35 -11.67
C ALA A 254 32.11 19.19 -12.68
N PRO A 255 33.27 19.79 -12.30
CA PRO A 255 34.00 19.66 -11.03
C PRO A 255 33.67 20.76 -9.99
N ALA A 256 32.67 21.60 -10.21
CA ALA A 256 32.41 22.79 -9.37
C ALA A 256 32.10 22.48 -7.90
N LEU A 257 31.66 21.25 -7.60
CA LEU A 257 31.48 20.74 -6.24
C LEU A 257 32.06 19.32 -6.15
N SER A 258 33.08 19.15 -5.33
CA SER A 258 33.64 17.84 -4.96
C SER A 258 33.74 17.77 -3.44
N ILE A 259 32.97 16.87 -2.83
CA ILE A 259 32.98 16.65 -1.39
C ILE A 259 33.39 15.19 -1.17
N THR A 260 34.32 14.96 -0.25
CA THR A 260 34.80 13.62 0.12
C THR A 260 34.56 13.36 1.61
N GLY A 261 34.66 12.09 2.01
CA GLY A 261 34.46 11.66 3.38
C GLY A 261 33.04 11.15 3.66
N GLU A 262 32.78 10.92 4.94
CA GLU A 262 31.53 10.43 5.48
C GLU A 262 31.02 11.40 6.55
N THR A 263 29.71 11.57 6.62
CA THR A 263 29.06 12.27 7.73
C THR A 263 28.08 11.35 8.44
N ALA A 264 28.05 11.48 9.76
CA ALA A 264 26.92 11.05 10.57
C ALA A 264 26.12 12.28 10.96
N PHE A 265 24.79 12.17 10.96
CA PHE A 265 23.92 13.26 11.38
C PHE A 265 22.83 12.76 12.32
N THR A 266 22.36 13.69 13.15
CA THR A 266 21.12 13.54 13.90
C THR A 266 20.32 14.81 13.74
N ALA A 267 19.00 14.68 13.64
CA ALA A 267 18.10 15.80 13.54
C ALA A 267 16.79 15.48 14.25
N ARG A 268 16.12 16.52 14.74
CA ARG A 268 14.77 16.41 15.28
C ARG A 268 13.87 17.40 14.58
N VAL A 269 12.77 16.92 14.01
CA VAL A 269 11.78 17.73 13.31
C VAL A 269 10.46 17.64 14.06
N LEU A 270 9.87 18.80 14.38
CA LEU A 270 8.56 18.88 15.03
C LEU A 270 7.50 19.21 13.98
N HIS A 271 6.40 18.44 13.99
CA HIS A 271 5.26 18.64 13.11
C HIS A 271 4.01 18.94 13.96
N PRO A 272 3.36 20.10 13.81
CA PRO A 272 2.10 20.38 14.49
C PRO A 272 0.96 19.53 13.90
N ASN A 273 0.02 19.09 14.74
CA ASN A 273 -1.30 18.63 14.30
C ASN A 273 -2.14 19.89 14.05
N ALA A 274 -2.19 20.37 12.80
CA ALA A 274 -3.07 21.47 12.41
C ALA A 274 -4.35 20.93 11.78
#